data_AF-A0A0A2X3T6-F1
#
_entry.id   AF-A0A0A2X3T6-F1
#
_cell.length_a   1.000
_cell.length_b   1.000
_cell.length_c   1.000
_cell.angle_alpha   90.00
_cell.angle_beta   90.00
_cell.angle_gamma   90.00
#
_symmetry.space_group_name_H-M   'P 1'
#
loop_
_entity.id
_entity.type
_entity.pdbx_description
1 polymer ?
#
loop_
_entity_poly.entity_id
_entity_poly.type
_entity_poly.pdbx_seq_one_letter_code
_entity_poly.pdbx_strand_id
1 'polypeptide(L)' 'MKWVLVAVVLVGAFLAYGSHLANTPEGKQRIAERRAIDRCREQQDDALQELATRRLIRVACDNMVADYRAKWNREP' A
#
# COMPACT_ATOMS: atom_id res chain seq x y z
N MET A 1 -36.57 -0.41 -14.30
CA MET A 1 -35.61 -1.50 -14.58
C MET A 1 -34.42 -1.07 -15.45
N LYS A 2 -34.59 -0.28 -16.53
CA LYS A 2 -33.47 0.19 -17.38
C LYS A 2 -32.31 0.88 -16.61
N TRP A 3 -32.64 1.73 -15.63
CA TRP A 3 -31.64 2.41 -14.79
C TRP A 3 -30.81 1.48 -13.90
N VAL A 4 -31.38 0.34 -13.47
CA VAL A 4 -30.67 -0.65 -12.67
C VAL A 4 -29.61 -1.36 -13.52
N LEU A 5 -29.94 -1.72 -14.77
CA LEU A 5 -28.96 -2.30 -15.70
C LEU A 5 -27.82 -1.35 -16.02
N VAL A 6 -28.12 -0.07 -16.24
CA VAL A 6 -27.10 0.96 -16.48
C VAL A 6 -26.18 1.12 -15.27
N ALA A 7 -26.75 1.17 -14.06
CA ALA A 7 -25.96 1.25 -12.83
C ALA A 7 -25.05 0.02 -12.64
N VAL A 8 -25.56 -1.20 -12.90
CA VAL A 8 -24.78 -2.44 -12.79
C VAL A 8 -23.62 -2.46 -13.78
N VAL A 9 -23.84 -2.04 -15.03
CA VAL A 9 -22.78 -1.98 -16.06
C VAL A 9 -21.70 -0.97 -15.68
N LEU A 10 -22.09 0.21 -15.18
CA LEU A 10 -21.15 1.25 -14.73
C LEU A 10 -20.28 0.78 -13.56
N VAL A 11 -20.90 0.17 -12.55
CA VAL A 11 -20.16 -0.38 -11.40
C VAL A 11 -19.25 -1.53 -11.83
N GLY A 12 -19.74 -2.44 -12.69
CA GLY A 12 -18.94 -3.54 -13.22
C GLY A 12 -17.71 -3.06 -13.99
N ALA A 13 -17.87 -2.06 -14.87
CA ALA A 13 -16.76 -1.47 -15.62
C ALA A 13 -15.73 -0.78 -14.70
N PHE A 14 -16.20 -0.07 -13.67
CA PHE A 14 -15.33 0.59 -12.70
C PHE A 14 -14.49 -0.41 -11.89
N LEU A 15 -15.11 -1.50 -11.44
CA LEU A 15 -14.43 -2.58 -10.71
C LEU A 15 -13.42 -3.32 -11.59
N ALA A 16 -13.77 -3.61 -12.85
CA ALA A 16 -12.87 -4.23 -13.80
C ALA A 16 -11.65 -3.34 -14.11
N TYR A 17 -11.86 -2.04 -14.28
CA TYR A 17 -10.76 -1.10 -14.48
C TYR A 17 -9.82 -1.04 -13.25
N GLY A 18 -10.39 -0.99 -12.05
CA GLY A 18 -9.62 -1.01 -10.80
C GLY A 18 -8.81 -2.30 -10.61
N SER A 19 -9.37 -3.46 -10.94
CA SER A 19 -8.67 -4.75 -10.83
C SER A 19 -7.54 -4.89 -11.85
N HIS A 20 -7.73 -4.37 -13.06
CA HIS A 20 -6.67 -4.30 -14.06
C HIS A 20 -5.51 -3.41 -13.61
N LEU A 21 -5.80 -2.23 -13.04
CA LEU A 21 -4.76 -1.34 -12.52
C LEU A 21 -3.94 -1.99 -11.38
N ALA A 22 -4.61 -2.75 -10.51
CA ALA A 22 -3.95 -3.48 -9.43
C ALA A 22 -3.08 -4.66 -9.91
N ASN A 23 -3.44 -5.29 -11.04
CA ASN A 23 -2.71 -6.42 -11.59
C ASN A 23 -1.54 -6.04 -12.51
N THR A 24 -1.34 -4.75 -12.78
CA THR A 24 -0.15 -4.28 -13.47
C THR A 24 1.12 -4.61 -12.67
N PRO A 25 2.27 -4.84 -13.33
CA PRO A 25 3.55 -5.04 -12.63
C PRO A 25 3.85 -3.89 -11.66
N GLU A 26 3.51 -2.66 -12.05
CA GLU A 26 3.61 -1.46 -11.24
C GLU A 26 2.74 -1.55 -9.98
N GLY A 27 1.45 -1.88 -10.14
CA GLY A 27 0.50 -2.02 -9.03
C GLY A 27 0.94 -3.09 -8.03
N LYS A 28 1.47 -4.22 -8.50
CA LYS A 28 2.01 -5.28 -7.65
C LYS A 28 3.25 -4.84 -6.88
N GLN A 29 4.20 -4.16 -7.53
CA GLN A 29 5.39 -3.62 -6.86
C GLN A 29 5.00 -2.62 -5.78
N ARG A 30 4.11 -1.68 -6.10
CA ARG A 30 3.62 -0.71 -5.13
C ARG A 30 2.98 -1.38 -3.91
N ILE A 31 2.11 -2.38 -4.13
CA ILE A 31 1.48 -3.14 -3.03
C ILE A 31 2.52 -3.90 -2.20
N ALA A 32 3.53 -4.48 -2.84
CA ALA A 32 4.59 -5.21 -2.15
C ALA A 32 5.44 -4.28 -1.27
N GLU A 33 5.84 -3.12 -1.79
CA GLU A 33 6.62 -2.12 -1.04
C GLU A 33 5.80 -1.55 0.13
N ARG A 34 4.52 -1.26 -0.09
CA ARG A 34 3.59 -0.85 0.97
C ARG A 34 3.52 -1.90 2.10
N ARG A 35 3.34 -3.18 1.75
CA ARG A 35 3.31 -4.27 2.74
C ARG A 35 4.62 -4.39 3.51
N ALA A 36 5.76 -4.15 2.87
CA ALA A 36 7.05 -4.17 3.56
C ALA A 36 7.14 -3.05 4.62
N ILE A 37 6.64 -1.85 4.31
CA ILE A 37 6.56 -0.73 5.25
C ILE A 37 5.61 -1.06 6.41
N ASP A 38 4.44 -1.64 6.13
CA ASP A 38 3.48 -2.04 7.16
C ASP A 38 4.12 -3.05 8.14
N ARG A 39 4.85 -4.03 7.61
CA ARG A 39 5.59 -5.00 8.43
C ARG A 39 6.72 -4.35 9.22
N CYS A 40 7.41 -3.35 8.66
CA CYS A 40 8.43 -2.59 9.39
C CYS A 40 7.84 -1.87 10.61
N ARG A 41 6.68 -1.21 10.43
CA ARG A 41 5.97 -0.53 11.53
C ARG A 41 5.48 -1.50 12.59
N GLU A 42 4.95 -2.66 12.18
CA GLU A 42 4.58 -3.73 13.12
C GLU A 42 5.75 -4.17 14.00
N GLN A 43 6.97 -4.28 13.43
CA GLN A 43 8.18 -4.60 14.20
C GLN A 43 8.64 -3.44 15.09
N GLN A 44 8.49 -2.20 14.64
CA GLN A 44 8.84 -1.01 15.42
C GLN A 44 8.01 -0.91 16.70
N ASP A 45 6.73 -1.28 16.62
CA ASP A 45 5.76 -1.16 17.71
C ASP A 45 5.77 -2.38 18.65
N ASP A 46 6.60 -3.40 18.36
CA ASP A 46 6.77 -4.57 19.20
C ASP A 46 7.32 -4.20 20.59
N ALA A 47 6.46 -4.42 21.60
CA ALA A 47 6.75 -4.10 22.99
C ALA A 47 7.89 -4.93 23.59
N LEU A 48 8.29 -6.03 22.95
CA LEU A 48 9.38 -6.90 23.40
C LEU A 48 10.76 -6.39 23.00
N GLN A 49 10.84 -5.44 22.07
CA GLN A 49 12.13 -4.90 21.63
C GLN A 49 12.65 -3.79 22.55
N GLU A 50 13.97 -3.73 22.69
CA GLU A 50 14.64 -2.64 23.39
C GLU A 50 14.38 -1.28 22.72
N LEU A 51 14.34 -0.20 23.52
CA LEU A 51 14.09 1.16 23.02
C LEU A 51 15.11 1.60 21.95
N ALA A 52 16.37 1.20 22.08
CA ALA A 52 17.41 1.50 21.10
C ALA A 52 17.10 0.83 19.75
N THR A 53 16.70 -0.44 19.78
CA THR A 53 16.30 -1.21 18.60
C THR A 53 15.08 -0.58 17.93
N ARG A 54 14.05 -0.18 18.68
CA ARG A 54 12.87 0.48 18.10
C ARG A 54 13.20 1.81 17.42
N ARG A 55 14.14 2.59 17.99
CA ARG A 55 14.61 3.83 17.35
C ARG A 55 15.34 3.54 16.04
N LEU A 56 16.18 2.52 16.01
CA LEU A 56 16.87 2.11 14.78
C LEU A 56 15.88 1.64 13.71
N ILE A 57 14.90 0.81 14.08
CA ILE A 57 13.85 0.36 13.18
C ILE A 57 13.03 1.54 12.67
N ARG A 58 12.67 2.50 13.53
CA ARG A 58 11.94 3.70 13.11
C ARG A 58 12.66 4.45 11.99
N VAL A 59 13.97 4.68 12.14
CA VAL A 59 14.77 5.35 11.10
C VAL A 59 14.77 4.53 9.80
N ALA A 60 14.87 3.21 9.89
CA ALA A 60 14.77 2.34 8.71
C ALA A 60 13.39 2.42 8.04
N CYS A 61 12.30 2.37 8.81
CA CYS A 61 10.95 2.48 8.27
C CYS A 61 10.70 3.86 7.63
N ASP A 62 11.19 4.94 8.23
CA ASP A 62 11.06 6.30 7.71
C ASP A 62 11.78 6.46 6.36
N ASN A 63 12.97 5.84 6.21
CA ASN A 63 13.68 5.80 4.93
C ASN A 63 12.89 5.03 3.87
N MET A 64 12.30 3.88 4.22
CA MET A 64 11.45 3.12 3.29
C MET A 64 10.23 3.95 2.83
N VAL A 65 9.64 4.73 3.74
CA VAL A 65 8.53 5.64 3.40
C VAL A 65 9.00 6.76 2.47
N ALA A 66 10.19 7.32 2.69
CA ALA A 66 10.76 8.34 1.83
C ALA A 66 11.00 7.80 0.40
N ASP A 67 11.58 6.61 0.28
CA ASP A 67 11.82 5.95 -1.01
C ASP A 67 10.51 5.64 -1.73
N TYR A 68 9.51 5.13 -1.01
CA TYR A 68 8.18 4.87 -1.55
C TYR A 68 7.53 6.16 -2.08
N ARG A 69 7.61 7.25 -1.32
CA ARG A 69 7.08 8.56 -1.74
C ARG A 69 7.81 9.09 -2.98
N ALA A 70 9.14 8.97 -3.02
CA ALA A 70 9.94 9.39 -4.17
C ALA A 70 9.61 8.59 -5.43
N LYS A 71 9.35 7.28 -5.30
CA LYS A 71 9.05 6.39 -6.42
C LYS A 71 7.61 6.51 -6.93
N TRP A 72 6.63 6.60 -6.02
CA TRP A 72 5.22 6.50 -6.36
C TRP A 72 4.45 7.82 -6.31
N ASN A 73 5.06 8.88 -5.78
CA ASN A 73 4.40 10.16 -5.48
C ASN A 73 3.10 9.97 -4.66
N ARG A 74 3.11 8.99 -3.76
CA ARG A 74 1.97 8.60 -2.91
C ARG A 74 2.46 8.24 -1.53
N GLU A 75 1.56 8.29 -0.56
CA GLU A 75 1.81 7.71 0.75
C GLU A 75 1.58 6.20 0.73
N PRO A 76 2.39 5.44 1.46
CA PRO A 76 2.13 4.03 1.74
C PRO A 76 0.93 3.90 2.68
#